data_AF-A0A952NG01-F1
#
_entry.id   AF-A0A952NG01-F1
#
_cell.length_a   1.000
_cell.length_b   1.000
_cell.length_c   1.000
_cell.angle_alpha   90.00
_cell.angle_beta   90.00
_cell.angle_gamma   90.00
#
_symmetry.space_group_name_H-M   'P 1'
#
loop_
_entity.id
_entity.type
_entity.pdbx_description
1 polymer ?
#
loop_
_entity_poly.entity_id
_entity_poly.type
_entity_poly.pdbx_seq_one_letter_code
_entity_poly.pdbx_strand_id
1 'polypeptide(L)'
;MSSDSNSNKASPKVPPSEIVFEFENLDGTTRTETLKLEDGWLVAGDSAGGSSNSGCGGDSGSGSGGNDGGNCGGGGGKGGDGSSCCFTAGVPVLLADGRSVAIEMLKAGDRIASMEGPANMLLEIIPTLLGDRQLFGFNEEEPFVTAEHPFWTPEGWKSIDPEATKKETSKVSIVGPLRVGDRVMRDGEWLEIRAIHEKTSPRETIVYNIMLTGDHTYRASGYLVHNKH
;
A
#
# COMPACT_ATOMS: atom_id res chain seq x y z
N MET A 1 -45.13 32.22 10.79
CA MET A 1 -43.73 32.53 10.47
C MET A 1 -42.91 31.49 11.20
N SER A 2 -42.50 30.45 10.47
CA SER A 2 -41.75 29.31 10.99
C SER A 2 -40.25 29.62 10.96
N SER A 3 -39.54 29.20 11.99
CA SER A 3 -38.08 29.08 11.96
C SER A 3 -37.66 27.94 12.88
N ASP A 4 -37.67 26.72 12.35
CA ASP A 4 -36.98 25.59 12.96
C ASP A 4 -35.64 25.43 12.25
N SER A 5 -34.56 25.71 12.95
CA SER A 5 -33.19 25.38 12.55
C SER A 5 -32.75 24.16 13.36
N ASN A 6 -32.82 22.96 12.75
CA ASN A 6 -32.27 21.74 13.33
C ASN A 6 -30.92 21.42 12.67
N SER A 7 -29.84 21.82 13.33
CA SER A 7 -28.46 21.47 12.98
C SER A 7 -28.15 20.05 13.44
N ASN A 8 -28.18 19.09 12.52
CA ASN A 8 -27.85 17.69 12.78
C ASN A 8 -26.32 17.52 12.78
N LYS A 9 -25.70 17.58 13.97
CA LYS A 9 -24.26 17.34 14.16
C LYS A 9 -24.06 15.82 14.30
N ALA A 10 -23.46 15.18 13.30
CA ALA A 10 -23.13 13.76 13.35
C ALA A 10 -22.09 13.51 14.45
N SER A 11 -22.45 12.68 15.45
CA SER A 11 -21.52 12.20 16.47
C SER A 11 -20.48 11.27 15.83
N PRO A 12 -19.18 11.36 16.19
CA PRO A 12 -18.19 10.40 15.73
C PRO A 12 -18.56 9.01 16.27
N LYS A 13 -18.78 8.06 15.36
CA LYS A 13 -19.10 6.68 15.68
C LYS A 13 -17.84 6.04 16.25
N VAL A 14 -17.88 5.67 17.54
CA VAL A 14 -16.77 4.99 18.22
C VAL A 14 -16.48 3.68 17.46
N PRO A 15 -15.22 3.41 17.06
CA PRO A 15 -14.88 2.16 16.40
C PRO A 15 -15.14 0.97 17.34
N PRO A 16 -15.58 -0.19 16.81
CA PRO A 16 -15.83 -1.37 17.65
C PRO A 16 -14.53 -1.85 18.30
N SER A 17 -14.62 -2.40 19.52
CA SER A 17 -13.47 -2.93 20.27
C SER A 17 -13.02 -4.32 19.80
N GLU A 18 -13.85 -5.01 19.01
CA GLU A 18 -13.58 -6.34 18.48
C GLU A 18 -14.24 -6.50 17.11
N ILE A 19 -13.60 -7.23 16.20
CA ILE A 19 -14.19 -7.68 14.93
C ILE A 19 -14.34 -9.20 15.01
N VAL A 20 -15.56 -9.67 14.83
CA VAL A 20 -15.91 -11.10 14.84
C VAL A 20 -16.16 -11.54 13.41
N PHE A 21 -15.39 -12.53 12.96
CA PHE A 21 -15.55 -13.17 11.67
C PHE A 21 -16.16 -14.54 11.85
N GLU A 22 -17.26 -14.82 11.17
CA GLU A 22 -17.82 -16.16 11.04
C GLU A 22 -17.38 -16.75 9.70
N PHE A 23 -16.79 -17.95 9.77
CA PHE A 23 -16.32 -18.72 8.64
C PHE A 23 -17.17 -19.98 8.56
N GLU A 24 -17.64 -20.32 7.36
CA GLU A 24 -18.18 -21.64 7.08
C GLU A 24 -17.06 -22.48 6.43
N ASN A 25 -16.69 -23.57 7.10
CA ASN A 25 -15.74 -24.54 6.60
C ASN A 25 -16.37 -25.38 5.48
N LEU A 26 -15.53 -25.99 4.65
CA LEU A 26 -15.99 -26.85 3.54
C LEU A 26 -16.74 -28.11 4.01
N ASP A 27 -16.62 -28.48 5.28
CA ASP A 27 -17.37 -29.58 5.91
C ASP A 27 -18.73 -29.13 6.48
N GLY A 28 -19.14 -27.87 6.27
CA GLY A 28 -20.38 -27.29 6.78
C GLY A 28 -20.33 -26.86 8.24
N THR A 29 -19.17 -26.93 8.90
CA THR A 29 -19.01 -26.41 10.26
C THR A 29 -18.69 -24.92 10.25
N THR A 30 -19.17 -24.17 11.24
CA THR A 30 -18.77 -22.76 11.39
C THR A 30 -17.64 -22.62 12.39
N ARG A 31 -16.67 -21.77 12.06
CA ARG A 31 -15.64 -21.30 12.97
C ARG A 31 -15.78 -19.79 13.12
N THR A 32 -15.53 -19.29 14.32
CA THR A 32 -15.46 -17.85 14.56
C THR A 32 -14.02 -17.48 14.87
N GLU A 33 -13.52 -16.41 14.26
CA GLU A 33 -12.28 -15.76 14.71
C GLU A 33 -12.60 -14.35 15.19
N THR A 34 -12.11 -14.01 16.38
CA THR A 34 -12.28 -12.69 16.96
C THR A 34 -10.94 -11.99 16.97
N LEU A 35 -10.87 -10.85 16.29
CA LEU A 35 -9.73 -9.95 16.36
C LEU A 35 -10.05 -8.83 17.34
N LYS A 36 -9.19 -8.67 18.36
CA LYS A 36 -9.29 -7.57 19.32
C LYS A 36 -8.68 -6.31 18.72
N LEU A 37 -9.38 -5.20 18.92
CA LEU A 37 -8.92 -3.88 18.50
C LEU A 37 -8.54 -3.06 19.73
N GLU A 38 -7.33 -2.51 19.74
CA GLU A 38 -6.92 -1.48 20.71
C GLU A 38 -7.00 -0.11 20.00
N ASP A 39 -7.76 0.82 20.58
CA ASP A 39 -8.04 2.14 19.99
C ASP A 39 -8.57 2.11 18.53
N GLY A 40 -9.23 1.01 18.14
CA GLY A 40 -9.75 0.79 16.79
C GLY A 40 -8.75 0.16 15.81
N TRP A 41 -7.57 -0.27 16.28
CA TRP A 41 -6.51 -0.88 15.48
C TRP A 41 -6.27 -2.34 15.84
N LEU A 42 -5.97 -3.16 14.84
CA LEU A 42 -5.58 -4.57 15.05
C LEU A 42 -4.24 -4.63 15.78
N VAL A 43 -4.23 -5.25 16.96
CA VAL A 43 -3.00 -5.56 17.69
C VAL A 43 -2.46 -6.89 17.16
N ALA A 44 -1.22 -6.89 16.67
CA ALA A 44 -0.56 -8.14 16.26
C ALA A 44 -0.47 -9.07 17.47
N GLY A 45 -1.07 -10.26 17.37
CA GLY A 45 -1.00 -11.26 18.44
C GLY A 45 0.43 -11.69 18.69
N ASP A 46 0.88 -11.53 19.93
CA ASP A 46 2.20 -11.91 20.42
C ASP A 46 2.49 -13.39 20.12
N SER A 47 3.20 -13.66 19.03
CA SER A 47 3.88 -14.93 18.87
C SER A 47 5.16 -14.87 19.69
N ALA A 48 5.12 -15.56 20.83
CA ALA A 48 6.24 -15.75 21.74
C ALA A 48 7.51 -16.19 20.98
N GLY A 49 8.58 -15.39 21.10
CA GLY A 49 9.91 -15.70 20.59
C GLY A 49 10.92 -14.69 21.13
N GLY A 50 11.56 -15.02 22.25
CA GLY A 50 12.39 -14.08 23.01
C GLY A 50 13.67 -13.62 22.31
N SER A 51 14.18 -12.45 22.70
CA SER A 51 15.51 -12.31 23.31
C SER A 51 15.80 -10.84 23.67
N SER A 52 16.18 -10.66 24.94
CA SER A 52 17.12 -9.66 25.48
C SER A 52 16.97 -8.19 25.08
N ASN A 53 16.37 -7.42 25.99
CA ASN A 53 16.78 -6.05 26.27
C ASN A 53 18.20 -6.06 26.87
N SER A 54 19.14 -5.25 26.35
CA SER A 54 20.08 -4.41 27.11
C SER A 54 21.25 -3.90 26.24
N GLY A 55 21.29 -2.58 26.01
CA GLY A 55 22.54 -1.82 26.11
C GLY A 55 23.15 -1.27 24.81
N CYS A 56 22.94 0.02 24.56
CA CYS A 56 24.03 1.00 24.49
C CYS A 56 23.45 2.43 24.51
N GLY A 57 23.47 3.06 25.69
CA GLY A 57 23.34 4.51 25.81
C GLY A 57 24.68 5.16 25.47
N GLY A 58 24.71 5.95 24.40
CA GLY A 58 25.83 6.79 24.03
C GLY A 58 25.83 8.09 24.82
N ASP A 59 26.94 8.34 25.48
CA ASP A 59 27.27 9.49 26.31
C ASP A 59 27.40 10.79 25.51
N SER A 60 27.28 11.89 26.24
CA SER A 60 27.31 13.28 25.79
C SER A 60 28.71 13.70 25.33
N GLY A 61 28.83 14.45 24.24
CA GLY A 61 30.11 14.99 23.80
C GLY A 61 29.99 16.10 22.78
N SER A 62 30.18 17.34 23.23
CA SER A 62 30.26 18.59 22.47
C SER A 62 31.44 18.64 21.49
N GLY A 63 31.27 19.31 20.34
CA GLY A 63 32.37 19.65 19.44
C GLY A 63 31.94 20.54 18.27
N SER A 64 32.39 21.79 18.29
CA SER A 64 32.11 22.89 17.35
C SER A 64 32.74 22.73 15.96
N GLY A 65 32.14 23.38 14.95
CA GLY A 65 32.77 23.64 13.64
C GLY A 65 31.75 24.07 12.58
N GLY A 66 31.75 25.35 12.19
CA GLY A 66 30.73 25.97 11.34
C GLY A 66 30.92 25.77 9.83
N ASN A 67 29.85 26.03 9.07
CA ASN A 67 29.68 27.19 8.19
C ASN A 67 28.62 26.92 7.09
N ASP A 68 27.64 27.83 7.06
CA ASP A 68 26.97 28.43 5.90
C ASP A 68 26.24 27.59 4.84
N GLY A 69 24.93 27.87 4.74
CA GLY A 69 24.33 28.24 3.45
C GLY A 69 23.24 27.32 2.90
N GLY A 70 22.00 27.46 3.41
CA GLY A 70 20.85 26.79 2.79
C GLY A 70 19.53 27.01 3.52
N ASN A 71 19.11 28.28 3.66
CA ASN A 71 17.78 28.64 4.14
C ASN A 71 16.72 28.28 3.07
N CYS A 72 15.91 27.26 3.33
CA CYS A 72 14.54 27.17 2.82
C CYS A 72 13.59 27.12 4.03
N GLY A 73 12.97 28.26 4.30
CA GLY A 73 12.08 28.47 5.42
C GLY A 73 10.77 27.70 5.30
N GLY A 74 10.30 27.25 6.46
CA GLY A 74 8.95 27.49 6.95
C GLY A 74 7.77 27.11 6.07
N GLY A 75 7.20 25.94 6.35
CA GLY A 75 5.86 25.57 5.93
C GLY A 75 5.40 24.32 6.67
N GLY A 76 4.97 24.48 7.92
CA GLY A 76 4.45 23.40 8.74
C GLY A 76 3.20 22.78 8.11
N GLY A 77 3.28 21.48 7.87
CA GLY A 77 2.15 20.62 7.56
C GLY A 77 2.52 19.21 8.00
N LYS A 78 2.03 18.79 9.16
CA LYS A 78 1.97 17.37 9.50
C LYS A 78 1.05 16.71 8.47
N GLY A 79 1.62 16.06 7.47
CA GLY A 79 0.93 15.21 6.51
C GLY A 79 1.58 13.84 6.57
N GLY A 80 0.76 12.79 6.66
CA GLY A 80 1.14 11.44 7.05
C GLY A 80 2.37 10.89 6.34
N ASP A 81 3.04 10.00 7.05
CA ASP A 81 3.72 8.80 6.59
C ASP A 81 3.08 8.18 5.33
N GLY A 82 3.26 8.87 4.20
CA GLY A 82 2.67 8.54 2.92
C GLY A 82 3.34 7.30 2.38
N SER A 83 2.67 6.15 2.53
CA SER A 83 3.04 4.92 1.85
C SER A 83 3.12 5.18 0.33
N SER A 84 4.33 5.18 -0.23
CA SER A 84 4.52 5.52 -1.63
C SER A 84 4.58 4.25 -2.48
N CYS A 85 3.51 3.49 -2.62
CA CYS A 85 3.38 2.47 -3.67
C CYS A 85 1.94 2.56 -4.15
N CYS A 86 1.67 3.40 -5.15
CA CYS A 86 0.31 3.84 -5.41
C CYS A 86 -0.16 3.59 -6.83
N PHE A 87 -1.47 3.44 -6.97
CA PHE A 87 -2.19 3.34 -8.24
C PHE A 87 -3.22 4.47 -8.38
N THR A 88 -3.55 4.86 -9.60
CA THR A 88 -4.66 5.77 -9.86
C THR A 88 -6.01 5.12 -9.59
N ALA A 89 -7.06 5.94 -9.39
CA ALA A 89 -8.44 5.47 -9.40
C ALA A 89 -8.75 4.67 -10.68
N GLY A 90 -9.67 3.71 -10.57
CA GLY A 90 -10.16 2.90 -11.68
C GLY A 90 -9.28 1.69 -12.00
N VAL A 91 -8.07 1.57 -11.43
CA VAL A 91 -7.22 0.38 -11.59
C VAL A 91 -7.93 -0.83 -10.99
N PRO A 92 -8.27 -1.86 -11.79
CA PRO A 92 -8.95 -3.03 -11.29
C PRO A 92 -8.00 -3.93 -10.50
N VAL A 93 -8.43 -4.35 -9.30
CA VAL A 93 -7.76 -5.34 -8.46
C VAL A 93 -8.53 -6.66 -8.53
N LEU A 94 -7.80 -7.76 -8.73
CA LEU A 94 -8.39 -9.10 -8.81
C LEU A 94 -8.73 -9.65 -7.41
N LEU A 95 -10.00 -9.95 -7.20
CA LEU A 95 -10.48 -10.66 -6.02
C LEU A 95 -10.26 -12.19 -6.16
N ALA A 96 -10.24 -12.88 -5.03
CA ALA A 96 -10.08 -14.33 -4.97
C ALA A 96 -11.22 -15.11 -5.65
N ASP A 97 -12.39 -14.49 -5.81
CA ASP A 97 -13.54 -15.08 -6.51
C ASP A 97 -13.50 -14.88 -8.04
N GLY A 98 -12.42 -14.26 -8.56
CA GLY A 98 -12.20 -14.01 -9.98
C GLY A 98 -12.81 -12.71 -10.50
N ARG A 99 -13.56 -11.96 -9.68
CA ARG A 99 -14.04 -10.62 -10.07
C ARG A 99 -12.91 -9.60 -9.96
N SER A 100 -13.03 -8.53 -10.76
CA SER A 100 -12.17 -7.35 -10.65
C SER A 100 -12.97 -6.17 -10.10
N VAL A 101 -12.39 -5.47 -9.13
CA VAL A 101 -13.01 -4.29 -8.50
C VAL A 101 -12.01 -3.14 -8.55
N ALA A 102 -12.46 -1.93 -8.89
CA ALA A 102 -11.60 -0.75 -8.89
C ALA A 102 -10.98 -0.52 -7.49
N ILE A 103 -9.70 -0.15 -7.45
CA ILE A 103 -8.92 -0.07 -6.20
C ILE A 103 -9.58 0.82 -5.13
N GLU A 104 -10.21 1.92 -5.53
CA GLU A 104 -10.91 2.85 -4.66
C GLU A 104 -12.25 2.33 -4.13
N MET A 105 -12.77 1.24 -4.71
CA MET A 105 -14.06 0.63 -4.39
C MET A 105 -13.95 -0.65 -3.54
N LEU A 106 -12.72 -1.11 -3.28
CA LEU A 106 -12.48 -2.25 -2.40
C LEU A 106 -12.95 -1.94 -0.96
N LYS A 107 -13.05 -2.96 -0.11
CA LYS A 107 -13.46 -2.83 1.28
C LYS A 107 -12.63 -3.73 2.19
N ALA A 108 -12.33 -3.24 3.39
CA ALA A 108 -11.71 -4.05 4.42
C ALA A 108 -12.47 -5.39 4.60
N GLY A 109 -11.73 -6.49 4.61
CA GLY A 109 -12.26 -7.86 4.60
C GLY A 109 -12.37 -8.50 3.20
N ASP A 110 -12.23 -7.73 2.11
CA ASP A 110 -12.22 -8.31 0.76
C ASP A 110 -11.07 -9.31 0.60
N ARG A 111 -11.33 -10.44 -0.05
CA ARG A 111 -10.31 -11.44 -0.37
C ARG A 111 -9.68 -11.13 -1.71
N ILE A 112 -8.40 -10.82 -1.71
CA ILE A 112 -7.59 -10.42 -2.85
C ILE A 112 -6.76 -11.62 -3.34
N ALA A 113 -6.72 -11.83 -4.65
CA ALA A 113 -5.92 -12.91 -5.23
C ALA A 113 -4.43 -12.62 -5.02
N SER A 114 -3.73 -13.53 -4.34
CA SER A 114 -2.28 -13.47 -4.09
C SER A 114 -1.47 -14.06 -5.25
N MET A 115 -0.15 -13.94 -5.17
CA MET A 115 0.81 -14.61 -6.04
C MET A 115 0.86 -16.10 -5.73
N GLU A 116 1.04 -16.44 -4.46
CA GLU A 116 1.17 -17.81 -3.97
C GLU A 116 0.24 -18.07 -2.80
N GLY A 117 -0.20 -19.33 -2.66
CA GLY A 117 -0.95 -19.77 -1.49
C GLY A 117 -2.38 -19.20 -1.39
N PRO A 118 -2.93 -19.06 -0.16
CA PRO A 118 -4.29 -18.57 0.04
C PRO A 118 -4.40 -17.09 -0.29
N ALA A 119 -5.62 -16.65 -0.62
CA ALA A 119 -5.93 -15.26 -0.87
C ALA A 119 -5.54 -14.35 0.31
N ASN A 120 -5.01 -13.17 -0.01
CA ASN A 120 -4.75 -12.12 0.96
C ASN A 120 -6.08 -11.47 1.37
N MET A 121 -6.15 -10.93 2.58
CA MET A 121 -7.28 -10.14 3.04
C MET A 121 -6.91 -8.66 3.01
N LEU A 122 -7.79 -7.83 2.48
CA LEU A 122 -7.65 -6.38 2.53
C LEU A 122 -7.89 -5.89 3.95
N LEU A 123 -6.91 -5.18 4.51
CA LEU A 123 -7.02 -4.54 5.82
C LEU A 123 -7.54 -3.12 5.69
N GLU A 124 -6.95 -2.34 4.79
CA GLU A 124 -7.26 -0.92 4.62
C GLU A 124 -6.91 -0.43 3.21
N ILE A 125 -7.62 0.60 2.74
CA ILE A 125 -7.26 1.39 1.58
C ILE A 125 -6.73 2.73 2.07
N ILE A 126 -5.59 3.15 1.56
CA ILE A 126 -4.91 4.39 1.95
C ILE A 126 -4.92 5.35 0.75
N PRO A 127 -5.90 6.27 0.66
CA PRO A 127 -5.86 7.36 -0.29
C PRO A 127 -4.74 8.34 0.07
N THR A 128 -3.89 8.67 -0.89
CA THR A 128 -2.74 9.57 -0.74
C THR A 128 -2.71 10.58 -1.88
N LEU A 129 -2.19 11.78 -1.63
CA LEU A 129 -1.95 12.75 -2.71
C LEU A 129 -0.77 12.28 -3.58
N LEU A 130 -0.89 12.45 -4.89
CA LEU A 130 0.21 12.19 -5.82
C LEU A 130 1.42 13.07 -5.49
N GLY A 131 1.19 14.34 -5.14
CA GLY A 131 2.23 15.30 -4.84
C GLY A 131 3.07 15.59 -6.09
N ASP A 132 4.40 15.66 -5.92
CA ASP A 132 5.34 15.94 -7.01
C ASP A 132 5.75 14.69 -7.80
N ARG A 133 5.12 13.54 -7.53
CA ARG A 133 5.39 12.27 -8.22
C ARG A 133 4.75 12.25 -9.60
N GLN A 134 5.40 11.56 -10.54
CA GLN A 134 4.83 11.27 -11.85
C GLN A 134 4.09 9.93 -11.84
N LEU A 135 3.15 9.79 -12.77
CA LEU A 135 2.52 8.52 -13.10
C LEU A 135 3.20 7.90 -14.31
N PHE A 136 3.26 6.57 -14.33
CA PHE A 136 3.88 5.78 -15.38
C PHE A 136 2.87 4.78 -15.95
N GLY A 137 3.01 4.51 -17.25
CA GLY A 137 2.25 3.51 -17.99
C GLY A 137 3.17 2.67 -18.86
N PHE A 138 2.71 1.47 -19.20
CA PHE A 138 3.46 0.53 -20.03
C PHE A 138 2.79 0.34 -21.37
N ASN A 139 3.60 0.25 -22.43
CA ASN A 139 3.11 0.03 -23.79
C ASN A 139 2.02 1.05 -24.16
N GLU A 140 0.86 0.60 -24.63
CA GLU A 140 -0.25 1.46 -25.04
C GLU A 140 -1.19 1.86 -23.87
N GLU A 141 -0.84 1.58 -22.62
CA GLU A 141 -1.68 1.88 -21.45
C GLU A 141 -1.50 3.30 -20.93
N GLU A 142 -2.61 3.92 -20.51
CA GLU A 142 -2.57 5.21 -19.80
C GLU A 142 -1.80 5.06 -18.49
N PRO A 143 -0.98 6.06 -18.11
CA PRO A 143 -0.23 6.03 -16.86
C PRO A 143 -1.11 5.85 -15.62
N PHE A 144 -0.81 4.81 -14.84
CA PHE A 144 -1.66 4.32 -13.75
C PHE A 144 -0.92 4.04 -12.44
N VAL A 145 0.42 4.06 -12.45
CA VAL A 145 1.26 3.64 -11.31
C VAL A 145 2.37 4.65 -11.01
N THR A 146 2.82 4.73 -9.76
CA THR A 146 4.01 5.51 -9.38
C THR A 146 5.31 4.73 -9.60
N ALA A 147 6.46 5.41 -9.76
CA ALA A 147 7.73 4.80 -10.21
C ALA A 147 8.25 3.69 -9.29
N GLU A 148 7.96 3.81 -8.01
CA GLU A 148 8.50 2.96 -6.96
C GLU A 148 7.74 1.64 -6.76
N HIS A 149 6.66 1.41 -7.52
CA HIS A 149 5.84 0.21 -7.39
C HIS A 149 6.57 -1.03 -7.94
N PRO A 150 6.72 -2.12 -7.15
CA PRO A 150 7.34 -3.35 -7.61
C PRO A 150 6.44 -4.16 -8.54
N PHE A 151 7.01 -4.66 -9.63
CA PHE A 151 6.42 -5.60 -10.57
C PHE A 151 7.21 -6.91 -10.58
N TRP A 152 6.50 -8.04 -10.71
CA TRP A 152 7.14 -9.35 -10.80
C TRP A 152 7.70 -9.58 -12.21
N THR A 153 9.00 -9.87 -12.29
CA THR A 153 9.73 -10.19 -13.52
C THR A 153 10.38 -11.57 -13.44
N PRO A 154 10.84 -12.17 -14.55
CA PRO A 154 11.56 -13.44 -14.50
C PRO A 154 12.83 -13.40 -13.66
N GLU A 155 13.44 -12.23 -13.46
CA GLU A 155 14.64 -12.05 -12.65
C GLU A 155 14.32 -11.74 -11.17
N GLY A 156 13.06 -11.54 -10.81
CA GLY A 156 12.60 -11.12 -9.48
C GLY A 156 11.82 -9.80 -9.49
N TRP A 157 11.68 -9.17 -8.33
CA TRP A 157 10.97 -7.89 -8.22
C TRP A 157 11.79 -6.75 -8.82
N LYS A 158 11.21 -5.99 -9.75
CA LYS A 158 11.78 -4.76 -10.30
C LYS A 158 10.80 -3.60 -10.15
N SER A 159 11.29 -2.37 -10.08
CA SER A 159 10.47 -1.14 -10.11
C SER A 159 11.15 -0.10 -10.99
N ILE A 160 10.44 0.91 -11.46
CA ILE A 160 11.02 1.95 -12.32
C ILE A 160 12.09 2.74 -11.54
N ASP A 161 11.83 3.04 -10.27
CA ASP A 161 12.79 3.63 -9.34
C ASP A 161 13.02 2.72 -8.10
N PRO A 162 14.02 1.80 -8.17
CA PRO A 162 14.37 0.92 -7.05
C PRO A 162 14.82 1.66 -5.78
N GLU A 163 15.43 2.84 -5.91
CA GLU A 163 15.92 3.59 -4.75
C GLU A 163 14.75 4.24 -4.02
N ALA A 164 13.74 4.72 -4.75
CA ALA A 164 12.47 5.13 -4.16
C ALA A 164 11.76 3.94 -3.48
N THR A 165 11.72 2.75 -4.11
CA THR A 165 11.13 1.56 -3.47
C THR A 165 11.81 1.20 -2.15
N LYS A 166 13.14 1.24 -2.10
CA LYS A 166 13.91 0.91 -0.87
C LYS A 166 13.67 1.88 0.27
N LYS A 167 13.45 3.17 -0.04
CA LYS A 167 13.09 4.18 0.97
C LYS A 167 11.75 3.87 1.62
N GLU A 168 10.84 3.28 0.85
CA GLU A 168 9.53 2.89 1.34
C GLU A 168 9.56 1.56 2.09
N THR A 169 10.16 0.53 1.51
CA THR A 169 10.16 -0.80 2.09
C THR A 169 11.50 -1.48 1.90
N SER A 170 12.03 -2.02 2.99
CA SER A 170 13.19 -2.91 2.99
C SER A 170 12.81 -4.39 2.94
N LYS A 171 11.51 -4.71 2.93
CA LYS A 171 11.00 -6.09 2.96
C LYS A 171 11.02 -6.77 1.59
N VAL A 172 11.02 -6.00 0.51
CA VAL A 172 11.06 -6.52 -0.86
C VAL A 172 12.46 -6.33 -1.43
N SER A 173 13.07 -7.42 -1.87
CA SER A 173 14.37 -7.38 -2.56
C SER A 173 14.15 -6.98 -4.02
N ILE A 174 14.43 -5.72 -4.34
CA ILE A 174 14.40 -5.21 -5.71
C ILE A 174 15.71 -5.57 -6.41
N VAL A 175 15.62 -6.42 -7.44
CA VAL A 175 16.79 -6.96 -8.15
C VAL A 175 17.36 -5.99 -9.18
N GLY A 176 16.61 -4.94 -9.53
CA GLY A 176 17.06 -3.89 -10.43
C GLY A 176 15.94 -2.98 -10.93
N PRO A 177 16.30 -1.96 -11.73
CA PRO A 177 15.33 -1.06 -12.35
C PRO A 177 14.56 -1.79 -13.46
N LEU A 178 13.25 -1.55 -13.52
CA LEU A 178 12.37 -2.00 -14.58
C LEU A 178 12.57 -1.11 -15.82
N ARG A 179 12.89 -1.72 -16.96
CA ARG A 179 13.24 -1.01 -18.20
C ARG A 179 12.48 -1.58 -19.41
N VAL A 180 12.48 -0.82 -20.50
CA VAL A 180 12.08 -1.34 -21.81
C VAL A 180 12.94 -2.55 -22.17
N GLY A 181 12.29 -3.62 -22.62
CA GLY A 181 12.87 -4.94 -22.89
C GLY A 181 12.69 -5.94 -21.73
N ASP A 182 12.34 -5.49 -20.52
CA ASP A 182 11.96 -6.40 -19.45
C ASP A 182 10.60 -7.04 -19.70
N ARG A 183 10.34 -8.15 -19.01
CA ARG A 183 9.03 -8.81 -19.00
C ARG A 183 8.41 -8.76 -17.62
N VAL A 184 7.12 -8.51 -17.56
CA VAL A 184 6.32 -8.48 -16.33
C VAL A 184 5.20 -9.50 -16.39
N MET A 185 4.88 -10.10 -15.25
CA MET A 185 3.79 -11.07 -15.15
C MET A 185 2.44 -10.35 -15.21
N ARG A 186 1.64 -10.62 -16.24
CA ARG A 186 0.29 -10.08 -16.42
C ARG A 186 -0.68 -11.19 -16.82
N ASP A 187 -1.76 -11.34 -16.06
CA ASP A 187 -2.82 -12.34 -16.34
C ASP A 187 -2.32 -13.78 -16.53
N GLY A 188 -1.20 -14.12 -15.89
CA GLY A 188 -0.57 -15.45 -15.97
C GLY A 188 0.44 -15.61 -17.11
N GLU A 189 0.65 -14.57 -17.91
CA GLU A 189 1.60 -14.56 -19.04
C GLU A 189 2.70 -13.50 -18.84
N TRP A 190 3.79 -13.65 -19.57
CA TRP A 190 4.88 -12.67 -19.58
C TRP A 190 4.62 -11.61 -20.64
N LEU A 191 4.30 -10.39 -20.21
CA LEU A 191 4.17 -9.22 -21.08
C LEU A 191 5.52 -8.51 -21.21
N GLU A 192 6.00 -8.31 -22.43
CA GLU A 192 7.17 -7.49 -22.70
C GLU A 192 6.84 -5.99 -22.61
N ILE A 193 7.69 -5.23 -21.91
CA ILE A 193 7.65 -3.78 -21.86
C ILE A 193 8.37 -3.23 -23.10
N ARG A 194 7.60 -2.84 -24.10
CA ARG A 194 8.08 -2.19 -25.33
C ARG A 194 8.23 -0.69 -25.15
N ALA A 195 7.46 -0.10 -24.23
CA ALA A 195 7.55 1.32 -23.90
C ALA A 195 7.17 1.57 -22.43
N ILE A 196 7.78 2.60 -21.86
CA ILE A 196 7.39 3.19 -20.57
C ILE A 196 7.14 4.66 -20.85
N HIS A 197 5.98 5.15 -20.45
CA HIS A 197 5.56 6.54 -20.65
C HIS A 197 5.26 7.18 -19.31
N GLU A 198 5.68 8.43 -19.14
CA GLU A 198 5.41 9.22 -17.95
C GLU A 198 4.37 10.31 -18.22
N LYS A 199 3.62 10.66 -17.18
CA LYS A 199 2.64 11.74 -17.22
C LYS A 199 2.69 12.52 -15.92
N THR A 200 2.85 13.83 -16.05
CA THR A 200 2.61 14.77 -14.96
C THR A 200 1.11 14.96 -14.79
N SER A 201 0.65 14.80 -13.55
CA SER A 201 -0.74 15.05 -13.14
C SER A 201 -0.77 16.11 -12.03
N PRO A 202 -1.93 16.73 -11.75
CA PRO A 202 -2.08 17.65 -10.62
C PRO A 202 -1.60 17.03 -9.31
N ARG A 203 -0.97 17.84 -8.46
CA ARG A 203 -0.43 17.36 -7.17
C ARG A 203 -1.52 16.82 -6.24
N GLU A 204 -2.73 17.32 -6.42
CA GLU A 204 -3.94 16.97 -5.69
C GLU A 204 -4.61 15.68 -6.21
N THR A 205 -4.09 15.06 -7.28
CA THR A 205 -4.57 13.76 -7.75
C THR A 205 -4.50 12.73 -6.64
N ILE A 206 -5.62 12.05 -6.36
CA ILE A 206 -5.66 10.96 -5.39
C ILE A 206 -5.13 9.69 -6.04
N VAL A 207 -4.19 9.06 -5.35
CA VAL A 207 -3.67 7.72 -5.65
C VAL A 207 -3.89 6.82 -4.45
N TYR A 208 -3.97 5.53 -4.68
CA TYR A 208 -4.42 4.55 -3.69
C TYR A 208 -3.32 3.53 -3.44
N ASN A 209 -3.09 3.24 -2.17
CA ASN A 209 -2.34 2.07 -1.72
C ASN A 209 -3.29 1.16 -0.91
N ILE A 210 -2.98 -0.13 -0.82
CA ILE A 210 -3.79 -1.11 -0.09
C ILE A 210 -2.96 -1.91 0.90
N MET A 211 -3.39 -2.03 2.15
CA MET A 211 -2.75 -2.88 3.14
C MET A 211 -3.33 -4.28 3.09
N LEU A 212 -2.48 -5.31 2.97
CA LEU A 212 -2.91 -6.69 2.85
C LEU A 212 -2.35 -7.52 4.01
N THR A 213 -3.02 -8.64 4.30
CA THR A 213 -2.38 -9.73 5.04
C THR A 213 -1.50 -10.59 4.12
N GLY A 214 -0.77 -11.55 4.68
CA GLY A 214 -0.22 -12.68 3.93
C GLY A 214 1.10 -12.38 3.23
N ASP A 215 1.16 -12.59 1.91
CA ASP A 215 2.39 -12.38 1.11
C ASP A 215 2.50 -10.95 0.53
N HIS A 216 1.47 -10.13 0.73
CA HIS A 216 1.40 -8.72 0.35
C HIS A 216 1.51 -8.48 -1.16
N THR A 217 1.26 -9.53 -1.95
CA THR A 217 1.15 -9.48 -3.40
C THR A 217 -0.31 -9.40 -3.83
N TYR A 218 -0.54 -8.86 -5.03
CA TYR A 218 -1.86 -8.80 -5.63
C TYR A 218 -1.76 -8.55 -7.14
N ARG A 219 -2.90 -8.59 -7.83
CA ARG A 219 -2.98 -8.26 -9.25
C ARG A 219 -3.74 -6.97 -9.47
N ALA A 220 -3.07 -5.99 -10.10
CA ALA A 220 -3.61 -4.68 -10.44
C ALA A 220 -3.53 -4.48 -11.97
N SER A 221 -4.66 -4.24 -12.65
CA SER A 221 -4.73 -4.24 -14.13
C SER A 221 -4.16 -5.52 -14.78
N GLY A 222 -4.25 -6.64 -14.06
CA GLY A 222 -3.69 -7.95 -14.43
C GLY A 222 -2.21 -8.14 -14.04
N TYR A 223 -1.48 -7.07 -13.76
CA TYR A 223 -0.07 -7.11 -13.38
C TYR A 223 0.12 -7.65 -11.97
N LEU A 224 1.06 -8.58 -11.81
CA LEU A 224 1.46 -9.07 -10.50
C LEU A 224 2.42 -8.08 -9.83
N VAL A 225 1.98 -7.55 -8.69
CA VAL A 225 2.64 -6.47 -7.95
C VAL A 225 2.73 -6.80 -6.47
N HIS A 226 3.51 -6.01 -5.74
CA HIS A 226 3.74 -6.16 -4.30
C HIS A 226 3.56 -4.82 -3.58
N ASN A 227 3.04 -4.83 -2.36
CA ASN A 227 3.03 -3.64 -1.49
C ASN A 227 3.93 -3.80 -0.25
N LYS A 228 4.30 -2.67 0.35
CA LYS A 228 5.06 -2.55 1.61
C LYS A 228 4.41 -3.26 2.81
N HIS A 229 3.08 -3.25 2.89
CA HIS A 229 2.32 -3.48 4.12
C HIS A 229 1.81 -4.88 4.28
#